data_AF-A0A841BZU4-F1
#
_entry.id   AF-A0A841BZU4-F1
#
_cell.length_a   1.000
_cell.length_b   1.000
_cell.length_c   1.000
_cell.angle_alpha   90.00
_cell.angle_beta   90.00
_cell.angle_gamma   90.00
#
_symmetry.space_group_name_H-M   'P 1'
#
loop_
_entity.id
_entity.type
_entity.pdbx_description
1 polymer ?
#
loop_
_entity_poly.entity_id
_entity_poly.type
_entity_poly.pdbx_seq_one_letter_code
_entity_poly.pdbx_strand_id
1 'polypeptide(L)'
;MLEVFLLANNFDSNFEQKGQRWRSCGREHLTMHCLYQPINGVKGFRHKPNSSARKIYNSFGRPETLIWLTEIIGVDKEKIESTIRKINNVKNARSQTKIITAEIPFDLIAERLDKLQIF
;
A
#
# COMPACT_ATOMS: atom_id res chain seq x y z
N MET A 1 -3.46 19.40 8.62
CA MET A 1 -3.41 18.17 7.81
C MET A 1 -2.59 18.47 6.55
N LEU A 2 -1.25 18.45 6.57
CA LEU A 2 -0.47 18.82 5.37
C LEU A 2 1.00 18.31 5.24
N GLU A 3 1.51 17.37 6.06
CA GLU A 3 2.91 16.88 5.92
C GLU A 3 3.09 15.36 5.67
N VAL A 4 2.02 14.57 5.64
CA VAL A 4 2.12 13.08 5.76
C VAL A 4 2.30 12.35 4.42
N PHE A 5 2.59 13.04 3.30
CA PHE A 5 2.60 12.40 1.97
C PHE A 5 3.83 12.68 1.11
N LEU A 6 4.91 13.20 1.69
CA LEU A 6 6.09 13.62 0.95
C LEU A 6 6.79 12.43 0.28
N LEU A 7 6.84 11.25 0.91
CA LEU A 7 7.59 10.13 0.37
C LEU A 7 6.84 9.45 -0.78
N ALA A 8 5.55 9.17 -0.62
CA ALA A 8 4.74 8.59 -1.68
C ALA A 8 4.64 9.51 -2.91
N ASN A 9 4.50 10.83 -2.69
CA ASN A 9 4.43 11.79 -3.80
C ASN A 9 5.79 11.96 -4.50
N ASN A 10 6.90 11.95 -3.76
CA ASN A 10 8.25 11.97 -4.35
C ASN A 10 8.54 10.68 -5.11
N PHE A 11 8.13 9.53 -4.58
CA PHE A 11 8.25 8.25 -5.28
C PHE A 11 7.42 8.27 -6.56
N ASP A 12 6.21 8.80 -6.55
CA ASP A 12 5.42 8.85 -7.78
C ASP A 12 6.02 9.80 -8.84
N SER A 13 6.48 10.97 -8.40
CA SER A 13 7.01 12.01 -9.30
C SER A 13 8.31 11.59 -9.99
N ASN A 14 9.15 10.79 -9.33
CA ASN A 14 10.43 10.35 -9.86
C ASN A 14 10.36 9.08 -10.71
N PHE A 15 9.26 8.31 -10.61
CA PHE A 15 9.07 7.04 -11.29
C PHE A 15 7.91 7.17 -12.27
N GLU A 16 8.11 8.03 -13.28
CA GLU A 16 7.19 8.40 -14.37
C GLU A 16 6.02 7.42 -14.57
N GLN A 17 4.88 7.72 -13.92
CA GLN A 17 3.62 7.16 -14.38
C GLN A 17 3.26 7.82 -15.72
N LYS A 18 3.54 7.12 -16.83
CA LYS A 18 3.01 7.50 -18.14
C LYS A 18 1.48 7.34 -18.14
N GLY A 19 0.79 8.41 -17.76
CA GLY A 19 -0.66 8.57 -17.85
C GLY A 19 -1.35 8.69 -16.49
N GLN A 20 -2.33 9.59 -16.44
CA GLN A 20 -3.26 9.89 -15.32
C GLN A 20 -4.08 8.65 -14.87
N ARG A 21 -3.42 7.61 -14.36
CA ARG A 21 -4.04 6.37 -13.84
C ARG A 21 -4.27 6.43 -12.33
N TRP A 22 -4.15 7.62 -11.77
CA TRP A 22 -4.40 7.94 -10.37
C TRP A 22 -5.89 8.08 -10.11
N ARG A 23 -6.62 6.96 -10.03
CA ARG A 23 -7.99 7.02 -9.50
C ARG A 23 -7.91 7.04 -7.97
N SER A 24 -8.51 8.06 -7.34
CA SER A 24 -8.73 8.16 -5.89
C SER A 24 -9.22 6.83 -5.28
N CYS A 25 -10.04 6.10 -6.03
CA CYS A 25 -10.59 4.81 -5.62
C CYS A 25 -9.56 3.71 -5.35
N GLY A 26 -8.32 3.79 -5.87
CA GLY A 26 -7.29 2.78 -5.63
C GLY A 26 -6.70 2.85 -4.21
N ARG A 27 -6.47 4.08 -3.73
CA ARG A 27 -6.01 4.36 -2.35
C ARG A 27 -7.10 4.02 -1.35
N GLU A 28 -8.33 4.47 -1.63
CA GLU A 28 -9.51 4.21 -0.81
C GLU A 28 -9.78 2.71 -0.68
N HIS A 29 -9.78 1.96 -1.79
CA HIS A 29 -10.02 0.52 -1.73
C HIS A 29 -8.94 -0.23 -0.97
N LEU A 30 -7.65 0.05 -1.19
CA LEU A 30 -6.59 -0.68 -0.47
C LEU A 30 -6.64 -0.36 1.03
N THR A 31 -6.86 0.90 1.39
CA THR A 31 -7.02 1.33 2.79
C THR A 31 -8.22 0.65 3.42
N MET A 32 -9.38 0.65 2.75
CA MET A 32 -10.58 -0.03 3.23
C MET A 32 -10.32 -1.53 3.43
N HIS A 33 -9.62 -2.19 2.51
CA HIS A 33 -9.33 -3.61 2.63
C HIS A 33 -8.30 -3.94 3.73
N CYS A 34 -7.37 -3.02 4.02
CA CYS A 34 -6.40 -3.19 5.10
C CYS A 34 -6.98 -2.85 6.48
N LEU A 35 -7.82 -1.81 6.57
CA LEU A 35 -8.45 -1.36 7.82
C LEU A 35 -9.65 -2.24 8.22
N TYR A 36 -10.48 -2.62 7.25
CA TYR A 36 -11.67 -3.41 7.50
C TYR A 36 -11.41 -4.86 7.07
N GLN A 37 -10.85 -5.66 7.99
CA GLN A 37 -10.87 -7.12 7.90
C GLN A 37 -12.30 -7.61 7.56
N PRO A 38 -12.46 -8.71 6.81
CA PRO A 38 -13.47 -8.85 5.77
C PRO A 38 -14.89 -8.64 6.28
N ILE A 39 -15.49 -7.52 5.91
CA ILE A 39 -16.95 -7.37 5.93
C ILE A 39 -17.47 -8.29 4.82
N ASN A 40 -18.26 -9.31 5.19
CA ASN A 40 -18.96 -10.17 4.24
C ASN A 40 -19.67 -9.27 3.21
N GLY A 41 -19.15 -9.25 1.99
CA GLY A 41 -19.42 -8.19 1.02
C GLY A 41 -20.91 -7.93 0.81
N VAL A 42 -21.27 -6.67 0.60
CA VAL A 42 -22.64 -6.26 0.28
C VAL A 42 -22.93 -6.68 -1.17
N LYS A 43 -24.12 -7.28 -1.40
CA LYS A 43 -24.65 -7.71 -2.70
C LYS A 43 -24.34 -6.70 -3.80
N GLY A 44 -23.49 -7.08 -4.78
CA GLY A 44 -23.23 -6.25 -5.97
C GLY A 44 -21.91 -6.52 -6.69
N PHE A 45 -20.91 -7.12 -6.03
CA PHE A 45 -19.63 -7.44 -6.66
C PHE A 45 -19.68 -8.77 -7.41
N ARG A 46 -19.31 -8.79 -8.70
CA ARG A 46 -19.23 -10.01 -9.55
C ARG A 46 -18.11 -10.99 -9.17
N HIS A 47 -17.19 -10.57 -8.30
CA HIS A 47 -16.11 -11.42 -7.80
C HIS A 47 -16.28 -11.65 -6.30
N LYS A 48 -16.06 -12.90 -5.85
CA LYS A 48 -16.02 -13.24 -4.43
C LYS A 48 -14.99 -12.32 -3.76
N PRO A 49 -15.36 -11.51 -2.75
CA PRO A 49 -14.40 -10.68 -2.04
C PRO A 49 -13.26 -11.57 -1.53
N ASN A 50 -12.02 -11.16 -1.76
CA ASN A 50 -10.88 -11.84 -1.17
C ASN A 50 -10.92 -11.56 0.34
N SER A 51 -11.23 -12.59 1.13
CA SER A 51 -11.44 -12.45 2.58
C SER A 51 -10.14 -12.23 3.37
N SER A 52 -8.99 -12.18 2.69
CA SER A 52 -7.69 -12.04 3.33
C SER A 52 -7.01 -10.75 2.89
N ALA A 53 -7.00 -9.75 3.79
CA ALA A 53 -6.24 -8.52 3.64
C ALA A 53 -4.75 -8.79 3.33
N ARG A 54 -4.16 -9.82 3.97
CA ARG A 54 -2.81 -10.31 3.67
C ARG A 54 -2.63 -10.71 2.21
N LYS A 55 -3.56 -11.49 1.64
CA LYS A 55 -3.49 -11.88 0.23
C LYS A 55 -3.60 -10.67 -0.70
N ILE A 56 -4.49 -9.72 -0.39
CA ILE A 56 -4.63 -8.48 -1.17
C ILE A 56 -3.31 -7.69 -1.13
N TYR A 57 -2.78 -7.45 0.07
CA TYR A 57 -1.51 -6.75 0.28
C TYR A 57 -0.36 -7.39 -0.53
N ASN A 58 -0.16 -8.70 -0.40
CA ASN A 58 0.91 -9.43 -1.07
C ASN A 58 0.75 -9.52 -2.60
N SER A 59 -0.47 -9.36 -3.11
CA SER A 59 -0.77 -9.42 -4.55
C SER A 59 -0.89 -8.04 -5.20
N PHE A 60 -0.76 -6.95 -4.43
CA PHE A 60 -0.98 -5.62 -4.96
C PHE A 60 0.10 -5.24 -5.98
N GLY A 61 -0.35 -4.78 -7.15
CA GLY A 61 0.51 -4.56 -8.31
C GLY A 61 1.07 -3.14 -8.44
N ARG A 62 0.82 -2.26 -7.46
CA ARG A 62 1.18 -0.83 -7.53
C ARG A 62 2.10 -0.44 -6.38
N PRO A 63 3.42 -0.33 -6.61
CA PRO A 63 4.40 -0.05 -5.55
C PRO A 63 4.17 1.30 -4.86
N GLU A 64 3.77 2.33 -5.62
CA GLU A 64 3.44 3.66 -5.10
C GLU A 64 2.32 3.63 -4.05
N THR A 65 1.32 2.76 -4.24
CA THR A 65 0.19 2.65 -3.32
C THR A 65 0.58 1.89 -2.06
N LEU A 66 1.47 0.90 -2.17
CA LEU A 66 2.03 0.22 -1.00
C LEU A 66 2.88 1.18 -0.17
N ILE A 67 3.73 2.01 -0.80
CA ILE A 67 4.52 3.02 -0.09
C ILE A 67 3.59 4.02 0.62
N TRP A 68 2.57 4.52 -0.08
CA TRP A 68 1.58 5.42 0.52
C TRP A 68 0.87 4.79 1.72
N LEU A 69 0.46 3.52 1.61
CA LEU A 69 -0.16 2.78 2.72
C LEU A 69 0.79 2.69 3.91
N THR A 70 2.07 2.40 3.67
CA THR A 70 3.08 2.28 4.73
C THR A 70 3.34 3.61 5.42
N GLU A 71 3.31 4.72 4.67
CA GLU A 71 3.46 6.08 5.19
C GLU A 71 2.28 6.46 6.09
N ILE A 72 1.04 6.19 5.65
CA ILE A 72 -0.18 6.50 6.41
C ILE A 72 -0.32 5.68 7.69
N ILE A 73 0.13 4.43 7.67
CA ILE A 73 0.07 3.53 8.83
C ILE A 73 1.20 3.82 9.83
N GLY A 74 2.07 4.80 9.54
CA GLY A 74 3.13 5.22 10.45
C GLY A 74 4.27 4.20 10.55
N VAL A 75 4.58 3.51 9.45
CA VAL A 75 5.84 2.77 9.34
C VAL A 75 7.00 3.75 9.41
N ASP A 76 8.09 3.34 10.06
CA ASP A 76 9.28 4.17 10.23
C ASP A 76 9.79 4.73 8.89
N LYS A 77 9.99 6.05 8.86
CA LYS A 77 10.45 6.79 7.68
C LYS A 77 11.76 6.22 7.12
N GLU A 78 12.73 5.89 7.96
CA GLU A 78 14.01 5.34 7.52
C GLU A 78 13.83 3.98 6.81
N LYS A 79 12.88 3.17 7.32
CA LYS A 79 12.54 1.89 6.70
C LYS A 79 11.87 2.07 5.34
N ILE A 80 10.98 3.06 5.20
CA ILE A 80 10.34 3.40 3.92
C ILE A 80 11.41 3.89 2.93
N GLU A 81 12.28 4.81 3.33
CA GLU A 81 13.34 5.34 2.45
C GLU A 81 14.34 4.27 2.01
N SER A 82 14.76 3.39 2.93
CA SER A 82 15.63 2.25 2.61
C SER A 82 14.97 1.31 1.59
N THR A 83 13.68 1.05 1.75
CA THR A 83 12.89 0.25 0.79
C THR A 83 12.83 0.92 -0.58
N ILE A 84 12.57 2.24 -0.62
CA ILE A 84 12.56 3.03 -1.87
C ILE A 84 13.91 2.94 -2.59
N ARG A 85 15.03 3.07 -1.87
CA ARG A 85 16.38 2.96 -2.45
C ARG A 85 16.61 1.57 -3.08
N LYS A 86 16.13 0.49 -2.45
CA LYS A 86 16.25 -0.88 -2.97
C LYS A 86 15.46 -1.09 -4.27
N ILE A 87 14.29 -0.50 -4.39
CA ILE A 87 13.42 -0.66 -5.57
C ILE A 87 13.73 0.33 -6.71
N ASN A 88 14.56 1.34 -6.45
CA ASN A 88 14.85 2.42 -7.41
C ASN A 88 15.38 1.91 -8.76
N ASN A 89 16.25 0.90 -8.72
CA ASN A 89 16.85 0.33 -9.92
C ASN A 89 16.04 -0.83 -10.53
N VAL A 90 14.85 -1.14 -9.99
CA VAL A 90 14.03 -2.28 -10.43
C VAL A 90 12.99 -1.81 -11.43
N LYS A 91 13.09 -2.31 -12.67
CA LYS A 91 12.27 -1.81 -13.80
C LYS A 91 10.80 -2.25 -13.80
N ASN A 92 10.45 -3.30 -13.06
CA ASN A 92 9.10 -3.89 -13.11
C ASN A 92 8.36 -3.70 -11.78
N ALA A 93 7.17 -3.10 -11.85
CA ALA A 93 6.28 -2.86 -10.71
C ALA A 93 6.02 -4.11 -9.85
N ARG A 94 5.86 -5.30 -10.46
CA ARG A 94 5.68 -6.56 -9.73
C ARG A 94 6.90 -6.97 -8.92
N SER A 95 8.09 -6.70 -9.43
CA SER A 95 9.34 -6.94 -8.69
C SER A 95 9.51 -5.90 -7.57
N GLN A 96 9.16 -4.64 -7.84
CA GLN A 96 9.15 -3.58 -6.83
C GLN A 96 8.19 -3.91 -5.68
N THR A 97 6.94 -4.33 -5.97
CA THR A 97 5.96 -4.69 -4.94
C THR A 97 6.38 -5.92 -4.16
N LYS A 98 6.99 -6.92 -4.80
CA LYS A 98 7.55 -8.10 -4.10
C LYS A 98 8.64 -7.69 -3.11
N ILE A 99 9.50 -6.74 -3.45
CA ILE A 99 10.52 -6.21 -2.53
C ILE A 99 9.86 -5.43 -1.40
N ILE A 100 8.92 -4.53 -1.69
CA ILE A 100 8.20 -3.75 -0.67
C ILE A 100 7.53 -4.67 0.36
N THR A 101 6.79 -5.66 -0.12
CA THR A 101 6.06 -6.62 0.75
C THR A 101 6.98 -7.59 1.51
N ALA A 102 8.23 -7.76 1.07
CA ALA A 102 9.23 -8.52 1.82
C ALA A 102 9.89 -7.66 2.92
N GLU A 103 10.19 -6.40 2.63
CA GLU A 103 10.79 -5.47 3.60
C GLU A 103 9.78 -5.02 4.66
N ILE A 104 8.54 -4.81 4.24
CA ILE A 104 7.41 -4.38 5.07
C ILE A 104 6.32 -5.45 4.95
N PRO A 105 6.41 -6.54 5.74
CA PRO A 105 5.43 -7.62 5.68
C PRO A 105 4.08 -7.17 6.24
N PHE A 106 3.01 -7.84 5.82
CA PHE A 106 1.65 -7.56 6.30
C PHE A 106 1.52 -7.63 7.83
N ASP A 107 2.32 -8.45 8.52
CA ASP A 107 2.28 -8.52 9.99
C ASP A 107 2.68 -7.20 10.66
N LEU A 108 3.67 -6.50 10.09
CA LEU A 108 4.04 -5.16 10.55
C LEU A 108 2.91 -4.15 10.29
N ILE A 109 2.22 -4.28 9.15
CA ILE A 109 1.07 -3.45 8.82
C ILE A 109 -0.06 -3.69 9.83
N ALA A 110 -0.39 -4.95 10.11
CA ALA A 110 -1.44 -5.33 11.07
C ALA A 110 -1.12 -4.82 12.48
N GLU A 111 0.11 -5.02 12.96
CA GLU A 111 0.55 -4.53 14.28
C GLU A 111 0.39 -3.01 14.42
N ARG A 112 0.74 -2.25 13.36
CA ARG A 112 0.62 -0.79 13.37
C ARG A 112 -0.83 -0.33 13.31
N LEU A 113 -1.67 -1.03 12.57
CA LEU A 113 -3.11 -0.77 12.53
C LEU A 113 -3.77 -1.00 13.89
N ASP A 114 -3.43 -2.08 14.58
CA ASP A 114 -3.91 -2.37 15.94
C ASP A 114 -3.49 -1.26 16.93
N LYS A 115 -2.26 -0.75 16.81
CA LYS A 115 -1.73 0.33 17.66
C LYS A 115 -2.37 1.69 17.39
N LEU A 116 -2.86 1.95 16.17
CA LEU A 116 -3.48 3.22 15.82
C LEU A 116 -4.89 3.39 16.42
N GLN A 117 -5.42 2.41 17.18
CA GLN A 117 -6.77 2.44 17.74
C GLN A 117 -7.81 2.94 16.72
N ILE A 118 -7.72 2.44 15.49
CA ILE A 118 -8.76 2.68 14.48
C ILE A 118 -10.02 1.83 14.82
N PHE A 119 -10.00 1.11 15.95
CA PHE A 119 -11.14 0.54 16.68
C PHE A 119 -10.94 0.70 18.19
#